data_AF-A0A8S3BVV0-F1
#
_entry.id   AF-A0A8S3BVV0-F1
#
_cell.length_a   1.000
_cell.length_b   1.000
_cell.length_c   1.000
_cell.angle_alpha   90.00
_cell.angle_beta   90.00
_cell.angle_gamma   90.00
#
_symmetry.space_group_name_H-M   'P 1'
#
loop_
_entity.id
_entity.type
_entity.pdbx_description
1 polymer ?
#
loop_
_entity_poly.entity_id
_entity_poly.type
_entity_poly.pdbx_seq_one_letter_code
_entity_poly.pdbx_strand_id
1 'polypeptide(L)' 'RMIRFGIDILLKQQPSWKLTNIGLVTNNAATTFNGVLSRKALLDAGFNIKRLFSPEHGLDVNGADGDAIKDTFDTVTGLP' A
#
# COMPACT_ATOMS: atom_id res chain seq x y z
N ARG A 1 25.27 5.46 -0.61
CA ARG A 1 24.19 5.88 -1.54
C ARG A 1 22.90 5.26 -1.03
N MET A 2 21.84 6.05 -0.83
CA MET A 2 20.56 5.52 -0.32
C MET A 2 19.82 4.77 -1.45
N ILE A 3 19.31 3.57 -1.15
CA ILE A 3 18.58 2.74 -2.12
C ILE A 3 17.22 3.37 -2.41
N ARG A 4 16.77 3.31 -3.66
CA ARG A 4 15.44 3.76 -4.10
C ARG A 4 14.65 2.54 -4.52
N PHE A 5 13.48 2.34 -3.93
CA PHE A 5 12.59 1.24 -4.25
C PHE A 5 11.70 1.58 -5.44
N GLY A 6 10.99 0.58 -5.98
CA GLY A 6 10.07 0.78 -7.10
C GLY A 6 9.03 1.87 -6.82
N ILE A 7 8.53 1.96 -5.59
CA ILE A 7 7.59 2.99 -5.18
C ILE A 7 8.15 4.41 -5.34
N ASP A 8 9.43 4.62 -5.01
CA ASP A 8 10.07 5.94 -5.11
C ASP A 8 10.28 6.40 -6.55
N ILE A 9 10.33 5.44 -7.48
CA ILE A 9 10.40 5.69 -8.91
C ILE A 9 9.00 5.97 -9.45
N LEU A 10 8.02 5.14 -9.08
CA LEU A 10 6.62 5.29 -9.51
C LEU A 10 6.03 6.63 -9.08
N LEU A 11 6.33 7.12 -7.87
CA LEU A 11 5.87 8.42 -7.38
C LEU A 11 6.36 9.62 -8.21
N LYS A 12 7.41 9.44 -9.02
CA LYS A 12 7.91 10.48 -9.94
C LYS A 12 7.26 10.42 -11.32
N GLN A 13 6.48 9.38 -11.59
CA GLN A 13 5.85 9.16 -12.88
C GLN A 13 4.40 9.67 -12.88
N GLN A 14 3.87 9.86 -14.09
CA GLN A 14 2.45 10.14 -14.32
C GLN A 14 1.88 9.09 -15.27
N PRO A 15 1.71 7.83 -14.80
CA PRO A 15 1.16 6.80 -15.64
C PRO A 15 -0.29 7.14 -16.03
N SER A 16 -0.71 6.77 -17.24
CA SER A 16 -2.06 7.02 -17.75
C SER A 16 -3.17 6.41 -16.87
N TRP A 17 -2.85 5.33 -16.14
CA TRP A 17 -3.77 4.64 -15.25
C TRP A 17 -3.86 5.25 -13.84
N LYS A 18 -3.13 6.33 -13.53
CA LYS A 18 -3.09 6.94 -12.18
C LYS A 18 -4.47 7.24 -11.58
N LEU A 19 -5.41 7.66 -12.42
CA LEU A 19 -6.78 8.02 -12.00
C LEU A 19 -7.79 6.89 -12.18
N THR A 20 -7.39 5.75 -12.75
CA THR A 20 -8.25 4.55 -12.81
C THR A 20 -8.43 3.94 -11.42
N ASN A 21 -9.46 3.12 -11.23
CA ASN A 21 -9.66 2.42 -9.96
C ASN A 21 -8.56 1.39 -9.74
N ILE A 22 -7.73 1.60 -8.72
CA ILE A 22 -6.58 0.74 -8.42
C ILE A 22 -6.90 -0.14 -7.21
N GLY A 23 -6.66 -1.45 -7.35
CA GLY A 23 -6.50 -2.38 -6.24
C GLY A 23 -5.00 -2.54 -5.93
N LEU A 24 -4.60 -2.39 -4.67
CA LEU A 24 -3.19 -2.44 -4.27
C LEU A 24 -2.93 -3.64 -3.34
N VAL A 25 -2.08 -4.56 -3.79
CA VAL A 25 -1.54 -5.62 -2.94
C VAL A 25 -0.36 -5.07 -2.15
N THR A 26 -0.41 -5.10 -0.80
CA THR A 26 0.62 -4.48 0.05
C THR A 26 0.62 -5.00 1.48
N ASN A 27 1.59 -4.58 2.28
CA ASN A 27 1.67 -4.75 3.73
C ASN A 27 2.54 -3.62 4.34
N ASN A 28 2.76 -3.61 5.65
CA ASN A 28 3.57 -2.58 6.31
C ASN A 28 5.07 -2.62 6.00
N ALA A 29 5.59 -3.71 5.42
CA ALA A 29 6.98 -3.74 4.97
C ALA A 29 7.21 -2.89 3.71
N ALA A 30 6.16 -2.65 2.92
CA ALA A 30 6.25 -1.86 1.70
C ALA A 30 6.31 -0.35 2.01
N THR A 31 7.52 0.19 2.05
CA THR A 31 7.77 1.62 2.34
C THR A 31 8.55 2.33 1.23
N THR A 32 8.48 3.65 1.20
CA THR A 32 9.42 4.52 0.46
C THR A 32 10.80 4.47 1.09
N PHE A 33 11.82 5.01 0.42
CA PHE A 33 13.18 5.05 0.97
C PHE A 33 13.29 5.77 2.34
N ASN A 34 12.35 6.65 2.66
CA ASN A 34 12.28 7.39 3.93
C ASN A 34 11.27 6.82 4.94
N GLY A 35 10.78 5.60 4.72
CA GLY A 35 9.95 4.87 5.69
C GLY A 35 8.45 5.19 5.66
N VAL A 36 7.97 5.92 4.64
CA VAL A 36 6.52 6.16 4.48
C VAL A 36 5.88 4.94 3.84
N LEU A 37 4.75 4.48 4.39
CA LEU A 37 3.99 3.36 3.83
C LEU A 37 3.60 3.64 2.37
N SER A 38 3.83 2.68 1.49
CA SER A 38 3.62 2.84 0.05
C SER A 38 2.17 3.23 -0.29
N ARG A 39 1.19 2.61 0.39
CA ARG A 39 -0.24 2.93 0.24
C ARG A 39 -0.57 4.39 0.57
N LYS A 40 0.04 4.93 1.64
CA LYS A 40 -0.12 6.31 2.08
C LYS A 40 0.50 7.26 1.06
N ALA A 41 1.75 6.98 0.65
CA ALA A 41 2.48 7.82 -0.30
C ALA A 41 1.79 7.90 -1.68
N LEU A 42 1.21 6.80 -2.17
CA LEU A 42 0.46 6.79 -3.43
C LEU A 42 -0.84 7.59 -3.35
N LEU A 43 -1.59 7.46 -2.24
CA LEU A 43 -2.80 8.25 -2.02
C LEU A 43 -2.48 9.75 -1.95
N ASP A 44 -1.46 10.12 -1.17
CA ASP A 44 -1.01 11.51 -1.06
C ASP A 44 -0.56 12.06 -2.42
N ALA A 45 0.01 11.21 -3.29
CA ALA A 45 0.39 11.56 -4.66
C ALA A 45 -0.78 11.56 -5.66
N GLY A 46 -2.01 11.25 -5.23
CA GLY A 46 -3.23 11.32 -6.03
C GLY A 46 -3.49 10.09 -6.91
N PHE A 47 -2.95 8.92 -6.56
CA PHE A 47 -3.37 7.67 -7.19
C PHE A 47 -4.75 7.25 -6.68
N ASN A 48 -5.65 6.85 -7.57
CA ASN A 48 -7.03 6.52 -7.24
C ASN A 48 -7.17 5.07 -6.71
N ILE A 49 -6.54 4.79 -5.57
CA ILE A 49 -6.60 3.49 -4.89
C ILE A 49 -7.97 3.32 -4.22
N LYS A 50 -8.63 2.20 -4.50
CA LYS A 50 -9.98 1.88 -3.99
C LYS A 50 -10.02 0.74 -2.99
N ARG A 51 -9.06 -0.17 -3.07
CA ARG A 51 -9.02 -1.37 -2.24
C ARG A 51 -7.58 -1.81 -1.99
N LEU A 52 -7.33 -2.29 -0.78
CA LEU A 52 -6.08 -2.91 -0.38
C LEU A 52 -6.27 -4.42 -0.29
N PHE A 53 -5.23 -5.16 -0.63
CA PHE A 53 -5.18 -6.60 -0.48
C PHE A 53 -3.93 -6.95 0.32
N SER A 54 -4.12 -7.54 1.49
CA SER A 54 -2.99 -8.00 2.31
C SER A 54 -2.66 -9.47 2.03
N PRO A 55 -1.38 -9.87 2.18
CA PRO A 55 -1.00 -11.28 2.28
C PRO A 55 -1.60 -11.97 3.52
N GLU A 56 -1.25 -13.24 3.71
CA GLU A 56 -1.81 -14.14 4.74
C GLU A 56 -1.75 -13.63 6.19
N HIS A 57 -0.79 -12.76 6.52
CA HIS A 57 -0.63 -12.19 7.86
C HIS A 57 -1.25 -10.79 8.04
N GLY A 58 -1.99 -10.29 7.06
CA GLY A 58 -2.59 -8.95 7.12
C GLY A 58 -1.61 -7.81 6.82
N LEU A 59 -2.07 -6.56 6.91
CA LEU A 59 -1.22 -5.39 6.68
C LEU A 59 -0.19 -5.19 7.82
N ASP A 60 -0.61 -5.48 9.05
CA ASP A 60 0.19 -5.26 10.27
C ASP A 60 1.02 -6.48 10.71
N VAL A 61 0.98 -7.60 9.97
CA VAL A 61 1.67 -8.88 10.27
C VAL A 61 1.43 -9.45 11.69
N ASN A 62 0.41 -8.96 12.39
CA ASN A 62 0.05 -9.38 13.76
C ASN A 62 -1.04 -10.47 13.79
N GLY A 63 -1.45 -11.01 12.64
CA GLY A 63 -2.40 -12.13 12.59
C GLY A 63 -1.76 -13.38 13.20
N ALA A 64 -2.44 -13.99 14.18
CA ALA A 64 -2.03 -15.29 14.69
C ALA A 64 -2.08 -16.34 13.56
N ASP A 65 -1.10 -17.25 13.53
CA ASP A 65 -1.08 -18.34 12.55
C ASP A 65 -2.40 -19.12 12.59
N GLY A 66 -3.06 -19.21 11.43
CA GLY A 66 -4.25 -20.05 11.24
C GLY A 66 -5.61 -19.35 11.38
N ASP A 67 -5.66 -18.06 11.73
CA ASP A 67 -6.93 -17.33 11.81
C ASP A 67 -7.32 -16.67 10.48
N ALA A 68 -8.57 -16.85 10.08
CA ALA A 68 -9.14 -16.17 8.91
C ALA A 68 -9.19 -14.66 9.15
N ILE A 69 -8.38 -13.90 8.39
CA ILE A 69 -8.45 -12.43 8.40
C ILE A 69 -9.72 -12.01 7.68
N LYS A 70 -10.68 -11.46 8.43
CA LYS A 70 -11.89 -10.86 7.87
C LYS A 70 -11.55 -9.55 7.18
N ASP A 71 -12.34 -9.20 6.15
CA ASP A 71 -12.31 -7.87 5.54
C ASP A 71 -12.40 -6.79 6.62
N THR A 72 -11.53 -5.78 6.54
CA THR A 72 -11.45 -4.67 7.48
C THR A 72 -11.04 -3.39 6.74
N PHE A 73 -11.10 -2.26 7.42
CA PHE A 73 -10.60 -0.99 6.89
C PHE A 73 -9.19 -0.72 7.42
N ASP A 74 -8.28 -0.33 6.54
CA ASP A 74 -6.93 0.09 6.92
C ASP A 74 -6.98 1.39 7.71
N THR A 75 -6.42 1.39 8.91
CA THR A 75 -6.47 2.54 9.84
C THR A 75 -5.67 3.75 9.35
N VAL A 76 -4.71 3.55 8.44
CA VAL A 76 -3.86 4.60 7.89
C VAL A 76 -4.54 5.34 6.74
N THR A 77 -5.33 4.63 5.93
CA THR A 77 -5.90 5.18 4.68
C THR A 77 -7.42 5.23 4.65
N GLY A 78 -8.10 4.51 5.56
CA GLY A 78 -9.55 4.35 5.57
C GLY A 78 -10.09 3.52 4.40
N LEU A 79 -9.23 2.86 3.62
CA LEU A 79 -9.62 2.02 2.51
C LEU A 79 -9.99 0.59 2.98
N PRO A 80 -10.93 -0.06 2.29
CA PRO A 80 -11.20 -1.49 2.49
C PRO A 80 -10.07 -2.36 1.94
#